data_AF-Q4JEY6-F1
#
_entry.id   AF-Q4JEY6-F1
#
_cell.length_a   1.000
_cell.length_b   1.000
_cell.length_c   1.000
_cell.angle_alpha   90.00
_cell.angle_beta   90.00
_cell.angle_gamma   90.00
#
_symmetry.space_group_name_H-M   'P 1'
#
loop_
_entity.id
_entity.type
_entity.pdbx_description
1 polymer ?
#
loop_
_entity_poly.entity_id
_entity_poly.type
_entity_poly.pdbx_seq_one_letter_code
_entity_poly.pdbx_strand_id
1 'polypeptide(L)'
;MAPRAAPALRVLPLALAAAIFSGLTAILVYLSGVSSSHGGARLSEADLAALAALRGGFSKCVDANGLGLKAVTGEDYCRVVIQYPSDTVSKWRDPITHKVEGLSFEFNLCEAVASWEQVRNSTTVLTKEYIDALPNGWEEYAWRRINKGILLNKCQNRSLCMEKLSLVLPETSPYVPHQFGRCAGVGNSGDLLKTKFGDEIDSYDAVFRENGAPTQNYTEYVGTKSTFRLLNRGSAKALDKVVELEETKKEILIVKTTIHDIMNQMIRELPITNPVYLMLGTTIGSSAKGTGLKALEFALSICDSVDMYGFTVDPGYKEWKRYFSEVRKGHTPLHGRAYYQMMECLGLVKIHSPMRGDPRRTVKWLPTRATIEAARVASEKLLNLQD
;
A
#
# COMPACT_ATOMS: atom_id res chain seq x y z
N MET A 1 -33.25 -80.19 15.49
CA MET A 1 -32.83 -79.02 16.29
C MET A 1 -32.57 -77.86 15.34
N ALA A 2 -33.39 -76.81 15.41
CA ALA A 2 -33.29 -75.63 14.56
C ALA A 2 -32.23 -74.64 15.10
N PRO A 3 -31.51 -73.90 14.24
CA PRO A 3 -30.62 -72.83 14.68
C PRO A 3 -31.40 -71.53 14.92
N ARG A 4 -31.03 -70.82 16.00
CA ARG A 4 -31.53 -69.46 16.33
C ARG A 4 -30.94 -68.42 15.37
N ALA A 5 -31.79 -67.59 14.80
CA ALA A 5 -31.39 -66.39 14.06
C ALA A 5 -31.01 -65.24 15.02
N ALA A 6 -29.89 -64.57 14.75
CA ALA A 6 -29.47 -63.35 15.43
C ALA A 6 -30.19 -62.11 14.84
N PRO A 7 -30.42 -61.03 15.62
CA PRO A 7 -31.17 -59.87 15.15
C PRO A 7 -30.31 -59.00 14.23
N ALA A 8 -30.87 -58.60 13.08
CA ALA A 8 -30.24 -57.67 12.16
C ALA A 8 -30.12 -56.28 12.82
N LEU A 9 -28.88 -55.81 12.99
CA LEU A 9 -28.55 -54.50 13.52
C LEU A 9 -29.03 -53.42 12.53
N ARG A 10 -29.99 -52.58 12.93
CA ARG A 10 -30.53 -51.49 12.10
C ARG A 10 -29.56 -50.30 12.10
N VAL A 11 -28.49 -50.40 11.30
CA VAL A 11 -27.44 -49.37 11.15
C VAL A 11 -27.96 -48.10 10.48
N LEU A 12 -28.92 -48.22 9.55
CA LEU A 12 -29.46 -47.10 8.77
C LEU A 12 -30.18 -46.02 9.62
N PRO A 13 -31.10 -46.36 10.54
CA PRO A 13 -31.77 -45.35 11.37
C PRO A 13 -30.82 -44.69 12.39
N LEU A 14 -29.78 -45.39 12.86
CA LEU A 14 -28.75 -44.82 13.74
C LEU A 14 -27.86 -43.81 12.99
N ALA A 15 -27.49 -44.12 11.74
CA ALA A 15 -26.73 -43.20 10.89
C ALA A 15 -27.55 -41.95 10.52
N LEU A 16 -28.85 -42.11 10.26
CA LEU A 16 -29.76 -41.00 9.97
C LEU A 16 -29.95 -40.09 11.19
N ALA A 17 -30.10 -40.67 12.39
CA ALA A 17 -30.20 -39.92 13.63
C ALA A 17 -28.92 -39.12 13.94
N ALA A 18 -27.75 -39.72 13.69
CA ALA A 18 -26.45 -39.03 13.84
C ALA A 18 -26.29 -37.87 12.86
N ALA A 19 -26.70 -38.05 11.59
CA ALA A 19 -26.67 -37.00 10.58
C ALA A 19 -27.58 -35.81 10.95
N ILE A 20 -28.80 -36.08 11.44
CA ILE A 20 -29.74 -35.04 11.88
C ILE A 20 -29.18 -34.28 13.10
N PHE A 21 -28.57 -34.99 14.06
CA PHE A 21 -27.94 -34.35 15.22
C PHE A 21 -26.74 -33.47 14.84
N SER A 22 -25.91 -33.92 13.88
CA SER A 22 -24.81 -33.11 13.34
C SER A 22 -25.30 -31.87 12.57
N GLY A 23 -26.41 -32.00 11.83
CA GLY A 23 -27.03 -30.87 11.13
C GLY A 23 -27.61 -29.85 12.11
N LEU A 24 -28.31 -30.30 13.16
CA LEU A 24 -28.88 -29.42 14.18
C LEU A 24 -27.79 -28.72 15.02
N THR A 25 -26.68 -29.40 15.32
CA THR A 25 -25.55 -28.76 16.00
C THR A 25 -24.83 -27.76 15.10
N ALA A 26 -24.65 -28.05 13.82
CA ALA A 26 -24.11 -27.07 12.87
C ALA A 26 -25.02 -25.86 12.70
N ILE A 27 -26.34 -26.06 12.66
CA ILE A 27 -27.33 -24.97 12.60
C ILE A 27 -27.35 -24.18 13.92
N LEU A 28 -27.22 -24.83 15.07
CA LEU A 28 -27.13 -24.14 16.37
C LEU A 28 -25.82 -23.37 16.52
N VAL A 29 -24.70 -23.87 16.01
CA VAL A 29 -23.41 -23.15 15.94
C VAL A 29 -23.49 -21.99 14.95
N TYR A 30 -24.18 -22.17 13.82
CA TYR A 30 -24.43 -21.08 12.86
C TYR A 30 -25.36 -20.03 13.46
N LEU A 31 -26.45 -20.42 14.10
CA LEU A 31 -27.39 -19.49 14.73
C LEU A 31 -26.78 -18.81 15.96
N SER A 32 -25.97 -19.50 16.77
CA SER A 32 -25.25 -18.87 17.90
C SER A 32 -24.09 -18.00 17.43
N GLY A 33 -23.35 -18.40 16.39
CA GLY A 33 -22.30 -17.61 15.75
C GLY A 33 -22.82 -16.38 15.00
N VAL A 34 -24.04 -16.46 14.43
CA VAL A 34 -24.76 -15.33 13.84
C VAL A 34 -25.42 -14.46 14.93
N SER A 35 -25.89 -15.07 16.03
CA SER A 35 -26.49 -14.34 17.16
C SER A 35 -25.45 -13.64 18.06
N SER A 36 -24.17 -14.02 18.01
CA SER A 36 -23.10 -13.38 18.79
C SER A 36 -22.39 -12.22 18.08
N SER A 37 -22.90 -11.72 16.95
CA SER A 37 -22.18 -10.70 16.15
C SER A 37 -23.01 -9.47 15.75
N HIS A 38 -24.12 -9.17 16.44
CA HIS A 38 -24.90 -7.94 16.21
C HIS A 38 -25.20 -7.16 17.50
N GLY A 39 -24.35 -7.30 18.51
CA GLY A 39 -24.29 -6.33 19.61
C GLY A 39 -23.37 -5.19 19.19
N GLY A 40 -23.91 -4.00 18.94
CA GLY A 40 -23.11 -2.80 18.64
C GLY A 40 -21.99 -2.64 19.68
N ALA A 41 -20.75 -2.90 19.26
CA ALA A 41 -19.62 -3.02 20.17
C ALA A 41 -19.25 -1.64 20.71
N ARG A 42 -19.81 -1.24 21.86
CA ARG A 42 -19.35 -0.06 22.59
C ARG A 42 -17.85 -0.22 22.88
N LEU A 43 -17.09 0.86 22.66
CA LEU A 43 -15.67 0.88 23.01
C LEU A 43 -15.50 0.67 24.52
N SER A 44 -14.61 -0.26 24.89
CA SER A 44 -14.22 -0.46 26.28
C SER A 44 -13.24 0.63 26.75
N GLU A 45 -13.04 0.76 28.06
CA GLU A 45 -11.99 1.65 28.61
C GLU A 45 -10.59 1.27 28.10
N ALA A 46 -10.33 -0.02 27.90
CA ALA A 46 -9.08 -0.50 27.32
C ALA A 46 -8.92 -0.06 25.85
N ASP A 47 -10.00 -0.08 25.07
CA ASP A 47 -10.00 0.42 23.68
C ASP A 47 -9.67 1.92 23.65
N LEU A 48 -10.32 2.72 24.51
CA LEU A 48 -10.05 4.16 24.63
C LEU A 48 -8.61 4.45 25.08
N ALA A 49 -8.10 3.67 26.05
CA ALA A 49 -6.71 3.79 26.50
C ALA A 49 -5.71 3.45 25.38
N ALA A 50 -6.01 2.45 24.55
CA ALA A 50 -5.16 2.09 23.41
C ALA A 50 -5.12 3.21 22.36
N LEU A 51 -6.28 3.79 22.00
CA LEU A 51 -6.35 4.93 21.08
C LEU A 51 -5.62 6.17 21.65
N ALA A 52 -5.79 6.45 22.94
CA ALA A 52 -5.08 7.55 23.62
C ALA A 52 -3.56 7.33 23.62
N ALA A 53 -3.10 6.10 23.86
CA ALA A 53 -1.69 5.73 23.85
C ALA A 53 -1.08 5.86 22.45
N LEU A 54 -1.80 5.41 21.41
CA LEU A 54 -1.40 5.61 20.01
C LEU A 54 -1.23 7.09 19.70
N ARG A 55 -2.27 7.89 19.97
CA ARG A 55 -2.29 9.33 19.71
C ARG A 55 -1.17 10.07 20.45
N GLY A 56 -0.95 9.75 21.72
CA GLY A 56 0.11 10.33 22.55
C GLY A 56 1.51 9.94 22.07
N GLY A 57 1.73 8.68 21.72
CA GLY A 57 2.99 8.20 21.14
C GLY A 57 3.27 8.85 19.77
N PHE A 58 2.26 8.90 18.92
CA PHE A 58 2.32 9.56 17.61
C PHE A 58 2.74 11.03 17.73
N SER A 59 2.10 11.79 18.62
CA SER A 59 2.41 13.21 18.81
C SER A 59 3.86 13.42 19.27
N LYS A 60 4.31 12.64 20.27
CA LYS A 60 5.72 12.65 20.73
C LYS A 60 6.70 12.28 19.63
N CYS A 61 6.34 11.31 18.78
CA CYS A 61 7.18 10.92 17.64
C CYS A 61 7.30 12.04 16.61
N VAL A 62 6.19 12.66 16.21
CA VAL A 62 6.21 13.77 15.23
C VAL A 62 7.04 14.92 15.78
N ASP A 63 6.87 15.27 17.06
CA ASP A 63 7.62 16.35 17.70
C ASP A 63 9.13 16.09 17.74
N ALA A 64 9.55 14.84 17.97
CA ALA A 64 10.95 14.48 18.09
C ALA A 64 11.65 14.23 16.75
N ASN A 65 10.92 13.78 15.73
CA ASN A 65 11.50 13.33 14.46
C ASN A 65 11.10 14.20 13.26
N GLY A 66 10.03 14.99 13.37
CA GLY A 66 9.37 15.69 12.27
C GLY A 66 10.10 16.89 11.66
N LEU A 67 11.30 17.24 12.14
CA LEU A 67 12.08 18.39 11.66
C LEU A 67 11.24 19.69 11.67
N GLY A 68 10.68 20.00 12.85
CA GLY A 68 9.85 21.20 13.09
C GLY A 68 8.35 20.99 12.96
N LEU A 69 7.89 19.86 12.40
CA LEU A 69 6.47 19.52 12.41
C LEU A 69 5.95 19.31 13.84
N LYS A 70 4.68 19.67 14.05
CA LYS A 70 3.95 19.46 15.31
C LYS A 70 2.66 18.70 15.05
N ALA A 71 2.35 17.74 15.92
CA ALA A 71 1.09 16.99 15.85
C ALA A 71 0.14 17.48 16.94
N VAL A 72 -0.88 18.24 16.52
CA VAL A 72 -1.92 18.78 17.39
C VAL A 72 -3.10 17.82 17.44
N THR A 73 -3.54 17.48 18.64
CA THR A 73 -4.61 16.51 18.90
C THR A 73 -5.78 17.19 19.59
N GLY A 74 -7.01 16.89 19.17
CA GLY A 74 -8.24 17.42 19.78
C GLY A 74 -8.87 16.45 20.78
N GLU A 75 -10.17 16.60 21.02
CA GLU A 75 -10.95 15.64 21.83
C GLU A 75 -11.14 14.30 21.11
N ASP A 76 -11.26 14.34 19.78
CA ASP A 76 -11.34 13.15 18.93
C ASP A 76 -10.04 12.32 19.02
N TYR A 77 -10.18 11.04 19.38
CA TYR A 77 -9.06 10.10 19.55
C TYR A 77 -8.38 9.74 18.22
N CYS A 78 -9.10 9.83 17.11
CA CYS A 78 -8.64 9.45 15.80
C CYS A 78 -8.04 10.61 15.02
N ARG A 79 -8.49 11.84 15.27
CA ARG A 79 -8.03 13.00 14.51
C ARG A 79 -6.74 13.59 15.07
N VAL A 80 -5.80 13.84 14.16
CA VAL A 80 -4.60 14.61 14.41
C VAL A 80 -4.37 15.60 13.28
N VAL A 81 -3.90 16.80 13.61
CA VAL A 81 -3.49 17.80 12.63
C VAL A 81 -1.97 17.97 12.72
N ILE A 82 -1.26 17.62 11.65
CA ILE A 82 0.16 17.92 11.53
C ILE A 82 0.31 19.35 11.01
N GLN A 83 0.97 20.19 11.79
CA GLN A 83 1.22 21.60 11.50
C GLN A 83 2.69 21.83 11.18
N TYR A 84 2.92 22.69 10.18
CA TYR A 84 4.25 23.18 9.83
C TYR A 84 4.67 24.35 10.73
N PRO A 85 5.99 24.58 10.89
CA PRO A 85 6.51 25.80 11.51
C PRO A 85 5.87 27.06 10.90
N SER A 86 5.60 28.07 11.73
CA SER A 86 4.92 29.31 11.32
C SER A 86 5.73 30.15 10.31
N ASP A 87 7.04 29.95 10.23
CA ASP A 87 7.95 30.54 9.25
C ASP A 87 8.04 29.75 7.93
N THR A 88 7.30 28.64 7.79
CA THR A 88 7.26 27.86 6.55
C THR A 88 6.58 28.64 5.43
N VAL A 89 7.31 28.88 4.34
CA VAL A 89 6.75 29.52 3.14
C VAL A 89 6.23 28.45 2.17
N SER A 90 4.91 28.43 1.95
CA SER A 90 4.29 27.60 0.91
C SER A 90 4.58 28.17 -0.48
N LYS A 91 5.39 27.47 -1.26
CA LYS A 91 5.88 27.92 -2.58
C LYS A 91 5.05 27.42 -3.75
N TRP A 92 4.27 26.35 -3.56
CA TRP A 92 3.49 25.75 -4.62
C TRP A 92 2.07 26.27 -4.62
N ARG A 93 1.55 26.48 -5.83
CA ARG A 93 0.20 26.93 -6.10
C ARG A 93 -0.48 25.94 -7.01
N ASP A 94 -1.66 25.50 -6.61
CA ASP A 94 -2.47 24.57 -7.38
C ASP A 94 -2.79 25.14 -8.76
N PRO A 95 -2.51 24.43 -9.87
CA PRO A 95 -2.70 24.98 -11.21
C PRO A 95 -4.15 25.29 -11.58
N ILE A 96 -5.13 24.66 -10.92
CA ILE A 96 -6.55 24.77 -11.24
C ILE A 96 -7.22 25.83 -10.36
N THR A 97 -7.06 25.69 -9.05
CA THR A 97 -7.68 26.55 -8.04
C THR A 97 -6.87 27.79 -7.73
N HIS A 98 -5.60 27.83 -8.18
CA HIS A 98 -4.63 28.85 -7.83
C HIS A 98 -4.44 29.02 -6.31
N LYS A 99 -4.81 28.06 -5.46
CA LYS A 99 -4.57 28.15 -4.02
C LYS A 99 -3.16 27.69 -3.67
N VAL A 100 -2.52 28.36 -2.71
CA VAL A 100 -1.25 27.86 -2.16
C VAL A 100 -1.50 26.59 -1.36
N GLU A 101 -0.53 25.68 -1.34
CA GLU A 101 -0.62 24.48 -0.50
C GLU A 101 -0.72 24.87 0.98
N GLY A 102 -1.61 24.19 1.72
CA GLY A 102 -1.79 24.43 3.15
C GLY A 102 -0.55 24.09 3.98
N LEU A 103 -0.51 24.60 5.21
CA LEU A 103 0.54 24.35 6.21
C LEU A 103 0.06 23.46 7.36
N SER A 104 -1.14 22.89 7.24
CA SER A 104 -1.77 22.02 8.22
C SER A 104 -2.53 20.92 7.51
N PHE A 105 -2.31 19.68 7.92
CA PHE A 105 -2.93 18.49 7.31
C PHE A 105 -3.56 17.62 8.38
N GLU A 106 -4.87 17.40 8.27
CA GLU A 106 -5.63 16.51 9.14
C GLU A 106 -5.48 15.06 8.66
N PHE A 107 -5.24 14.16 9.61
CA PHE A 107 -5.21 12.71 9.40
C PHE A 107 -6.11 12.01 10.42
N ASN A 108 -6.77 10.95 9.96
CA ASN A 108 -7.45 10.00 10.83
C ASN A 108 -6.50 8.82 11.12
N LEU A 109 -5.94 8.79 12.33
CA LEU A 109 -5.02 7.74 12.76
C LEU A 109 -5.69 6.36 12.85
N CYS A 110 -6.98 6.31 13.20
CA CYS A 110 -7.73 5.06 13.31
C CYS A 110 -7.94 4.42 11.94
N GLU A 111 -8.37 5.20 10.95
CA GLU A 111 -8.44 4.77 9.55
C GLU A 111 -7.05 4.37 9.03
N ALA A 112 -6.01 5.14 9.38
CA ALA A 112 -4.65 4.86 8.92
C ALA A 112 -4.14 3.51 9.43
N VAL A 113 -4.25 3.21 10.73
CA VAL A 113 -3.78 1.92 11.27
C VAL A 113 -4.58 0.74 10.74
N ALA A 114 -5.90 0.87 10.59
CA ALA A 114 -6.74 -0.18 10.02
C ALA A 114 -6.42 -0.43 8.54
N SER A 115 -6.34 0.64 7.74
CA SER A 115 -6.06 0.55 6.30
C SER A 115 -4.67 0.00 6.02
N TRP A 116 -3.65 0.45 6.77
CA TRP A 116 -2.29 -0.04 6.59
C TRP A 116 -2.13 -1.50 7.01
N GLU A 117 -2.82 -1.95 8.06
CA GLU A 117 -2.81 -3.38 8.39
C GLU A 117 -3.48 -4.22 7.31
N GLN A 118 -4.57 -3.75 6.71
CA GLN A 118 -5.18 -4.42 5.56
C GLN A 118 -4.19 -4.50 4.39
N VAL A 119 -3.41 -3.45 4.12
CA VAL A 119 -2.37 -3.46 3.08
C VAL A 119 -1.30 -4.50 3.41
N ARG A 120 -0.83 -4.57 4.66
CA ARG A 120 0.23 -5.50 5.07
C ARG A 120 -0.21 -6.96 5.07
N ASN A 121 -1.50 -7.22 5.26
CA ASN A 121 -2.08 -8.57 5.22
C ASN A 121 -2.67 -8.96 3.86
N SER A 122 -2.45 -8.15 2.81
CA SER A 122 -2.91 -8.43 1.45
C SER A 122 -1.79 -8.15 0.46
N THR A 123 -2.06 -8.34 -0.84
CA THR A 123 -1.12 -7.96 -1.90
C THR A 123 -1.76 -6.90 -2.76
N THR A 124 -0.98 -5.89 -3.17
CA THR A 124 -1.52 -4.80 -4.00
C THR A 124 -1.39 -5.06 -5.50
N VAL A 125 -1.03 -6.27 -5.90
CA VAL A 125 -1.01 -6.70 -7.30
C VAL A 125 -2.44 -7.00 -7.73
N LEU A 126 -2.82 -6.49 -8.89
CA LEU A 126 -4.11 -6.79 -9.49
C LEU A 126 -4.09 -8.19 -10.11
N THR A 127 -5.00 -9.04 -9.65
CA THR A 127 -5.11 -10.44 -10.09
C THR A 127 -6.47 -10.69 -10.74
N LYS A 128 -6.57 -11.81 -11.47
CA LYS A 128 -7.85 -12.28 -12.00
C LYS A 128 -8.80 -12.73 -10.88
N GLU A 129 -8.27 -13.43 -9.86
CA GLU A 129 -9.02 -13.78 -8.64
C GLU A 129 -9.73 -12.57 -8.01
N TYR A 130 -9.03 -11.44 -7.87
CA TYR A 130 -9.62 -10.22 -7.32
C TYR A 130 -10.77 -9.70 -8.19
N ILE A 131 -10.57 -9.68 -9.51
CA ILE A 131 -11.57 -9.18 -10.47
C ILE A 131 -12.81 -10.08 -10.49
N ASP A 132 -12.62 -11.40 -10.42
CA ASP A 132 -13.71 -12.38 -10.40
C ASP A 132 -14.52 -12.32 -9.10
N ALA A 133 -13.92 -11.86 -8.00
CA ALA A 133 -14.57 -11.65 -6.70
C ALA A 133 -15.33 -10.32 -6.57
N LEU A 134 -15.31 -9.44 -7.59
CA LEU A 134 -16.00 -8.16 -7.51
C LEU A 134 -17.53 -8.34 -7.39
N PRO A 135 -18.25 -7.54 -6.56
CA PRO A 135 -19.69 -7.71 -6.34
C PRO A 135 -20.55 -7.62 -7.60
N ASN A 136 -20.14 -6.77 -8.55
CA ASN A 136 -20.83 -6.58 -9.84
C ASN A 136 -20.20 -7.43 -10.96
N GLY A 137 -19.32 -8.37 -10.61
CA GLY A 137 -18.52 -9.16 -11.54
C GLY A 137 -17.46 -8.36 -12.29
N TRP A 138 -16.74 -9.07 -13.16
CA TRP A 138 -15.61 -8.53 -13.91
C TRP A 138 -16.03 -7.58 -15.06
N GLU A 139 -17.28 -7.62 -15.53
CA GLU A 139 -17.74 -6.93 -16.75
C GLU A 139 -17.65 -5.41 -16.63
N GLU A 140 -18.16 -4.83 -15.53
CA GLU A 140 -18.10 -3.39 -15.29
C GLU A 140 -16.65 -2.90 -15.16
N TYR A 141 -15.82 -3.68 -14.45
CA TYR A 141 -14.40 -3.41 -14.31
C TYR A 141 -13.72 -3.40 -15.68
N ALA A 142 -13.89 -4.47 -16.45
CA ALA A 142 -13.27 -4.66 -17.74
C ALA A 142 -13.66 -3.55 -18.72
N TRP A 143 -14.95 -3.22 -18.80
CA TRP A 143 -15.48 -2.16 -19.63
C TRP A 143 -14.86 -0.78 -19.32
N ARG A 144 -14.55 -0.51 -18.05
CA ARG A 144 -13.89 0.75 -17.63
C ARG A 144 -12.39 0.77 -17.93
N ARG A 145 -11.75 -0.38 -18.18
CA ARG A 145 -10.28 -0.55 -18.23
C ARG A 145 -9.73 -0.91 -19.61
N ILE A 146 -10.58 -1.15 -20.60
CA ILE A 146 -10.21 -1.32 -22.01
C ILE A 146 -10.55 -0.06 -22.82
N ASN A 147 -9.86 0.18 -23.93
CA ASN A 147 -10.19 1.28 -24.82
C ASN A 147 -11.57 1.06 -25.45
N LYS A 148 -12.46 2.04 -25.26
CA LYS A 148 -13.89 1.98 -25.62
C LYS A 148 -14.15 2.33 -27.09
N GLY A 149 -13.30 1.90 -28.02
CA GLY A 149 -13.50 2.12 -29.46
C GLY A 149 -14.85 1.61 -29.98
N ILE A 150 -15.11 1.74 -31.29
CA ILE A 150 -16.41 1.49 -31.95
C ILE A 150 -17.05 0.11 -31.64
N LEU A 151 -16.29 -0.88 -31.15
CA LEU A 151 -16.69 -2.29 -31.08
C LEU A 151 -16.94 -2.87 -29.69
N LEU A 152 -17.01 -2.07 -28.62
CA LEU A 152 -17.23 -2.64 -27.29
C LEU A 152 -18.55 -2.14 -26.69
N ASN A 153 -19.58 -2.98 -26.77
CA ASN A 153 -20.87 -2.79 -26.09
C ASN A 153 -20.80 -3.34 -24.67
N LYS A 154 -20.14 -2.64 -23.74
CA LYS A 154 -20.01 -3.08 -22.32
C LYS A 154 -19.52 -4.53 -22.17
N CYS A 155 -18.58 -4.98 -22.99
CA CYS A 155 -18.08 -6.37 -22.95
C CYS A 155 -19.12 -7.48 -23.21
N GLN A 156 -20.19 -7.22 -23.98
CA GLN A 156 -21.10 -8.25 -24.53
C GLN A 156 -20.35 -9.45 -25.14
N ASN A 157 -19.26 -9.20 -25.86
CA ASN A 157 -18.31 -10.25 -26.25
C ASN A 157 -17.28 -10.46 -25.14
N ARG A 158 -17.57 -11.41 -24.25
CA ARG A 158 -16.71 -11.77 -23.12
C ARG A 158 -15.29 -12.14 -23.57
N SER A 159 -15.15 -12.97 -24.60
CA SER A 159 -13.85 -13.46 -25.06
C SER A 159 -12.93 -12.32 -25.52
N LEU A 160 -13.46 -11.37 -26.31
CA LEU A 160 -12.71 -10.21 -26.79
C LEU A 160 -12.26 -9.29 -25.63
N CYS A 161 -13.12 -9.11 -24.65
CA CYS A 161 -12.84 -8.25 -23.50
C CYS A 161 -11.80 -8.90 -22.56
N MET A 162 -11.87 -10.22 -22.36
CA MET A 162 -10.86 -10.97 -21.61
C MET A 162 -9.49 -11.00 -22.32
N GLU A 163 -9.45 -11.14 -23.65
CA GLU A 163 -8.21 -11.06 -24.42
C GLU A 163 -7.48 -9.70 -24.23
N LYS A 164 -8.26 -8.62 -24.14
CA LYS A 164 -7.74 -7.26 -23.86
C LYS A 164 -7.28 -7.05 -22.42
N LEU A 165 -7.63 -7.96 -21.50
CA LEU A 165 -7.24 -7.88 -20.10
C LEU A 165 -6.12 -8.86 -19.71
N SER A 166 -6.05 -10.04 -20.34
CA SER A 166 -5.39 -11.22 -19.76
C SER A 166 -3.87 -11.19 -19.67
N LEU A 167 -3.14 -10.50 -20.56
CA LEU A 167 -1.67 -10.61 -20.59
C LEU A 167 -0.96 -10.06 -19.34
N VAL A 168 -1.59 -9.14 -18.62
CA VAL A 168 -0.98 -8.41 -17.48
C VAL A 168 -1.59 -8.82 -16.13
N LEU A 169 -2.52 -9.77 -16.15
CA LEU A 169 -3.28 -10.22 -14.99
C LEU A 169 -2.90 -11.65 -14.64
N PRO A 170 -2.06 -11.85 -13.61
CA PRO A 170 -1.82 -13.19 -13.11
C PRO A 170 -3.12 -13.75 -12.49
N GLU A 171 -3.26 -15.08 -12.51
CA GLU A 171 -4.43 -15.75 -11.93
C GLU A 171 -4.56 -15.42 -10.43
N THR A 172 -3.45 -15.60 -9.69
CA THR A 172 -3.30 -15.24 -8.27
C THR A 172 -2.06 -14.36 -8.09
N SER A 173 -1.90 -13.79 -6.89
CA SER A 173 -0.73 -12.94 -6.63
C SER A 173 0.55 -13.76 -6.65
N PRO A 174 1.59 -13.33 -7.38
CA PRO A 174 2.89 -14.01 -7.38
C PRO A 174 3.70 -13.74 -6.10
N TYR A 175 3.19 -12.87 -5.22
CA TYR A 175 3.81 -12.53 -3.95
C TYR A 175 2.85 -12.79 -2.80
N VAL A 176 3.39 -12.90 -1.59
CA VAL A 176 2.60 -13.03 -0.36
C VAL A 176 3.02 -11.97 0.65
N PRO A 177 2.15 -11.64 1.62
CA PRO A 177 2.52 -10.83 2.78
C PRO A 177 3.82 -11.31 3.42
N HIS A 178 4.67 -10.36 3.82
CA HIS A 178 5.91 -10.65 4.57
C HIS A 178 6.91 -11.55 3.84
N GLN A 179 6.88 -11.60 2.51
CA GLN A 179 7.81 -12.39 1.71
C GLN A 179 9.28 -11.94 1.84
N PHE A 180 9.51 -10.64 2.08
CA PHE A 180 10.84 -10.05 2.24
C PHE A 180 11.01 -9.47 3.65
N GLY A 181 12.21 -9.54 4.22
CA GLY A 181 12.48 -8.99 5.55
C GLY A 181 12.63 -7.47 5.53
N ARG A 182 13.80 -7.00 5.07
CA ARG A 182 14.13 -5.57 5.00
C ARG A 182 14.11 -5.11 3.55
N CYS A 183 13.29 -4.10 3.26
CA CYS A 183 13.19 -3.51 1.93
C CYS A 183 13.59 -2.03 1.90
N ALA A 184 14.11 -1.58 0.76
CA ALA A 184 14.41 -0.17 0.50
C ALA A 184 13.49 0.39 -0.59
N GLY A 185 12.75 1.45 -0.27
CA GLY A 185 12.04 2.27 -1.24
C GLY A 185 12.90 3.45 -1.67
N VAL A 186 13.23 3.53 -2.96
CA VAL A 186 14.11 4.58 -3.52
C VAL A 186 13.31 5.49 -4.44
N GLY A 187 12.96 6.66 -3.90
CA GLY A 187 12.36 7.77 -4.62
C GLY A 187 13.35 8.50 -5.52
N ASN A 188 12.88 9.59 -6.13
CA ASN A 188 13.61 10.27 -7.20
C ASN A 188 14.24 11.60 -6.80
N SER A 189 14.15 12.02 -5.54
CA SER A 189 14.63 13.33 -5.08
C SER A 189 16.13 13.50 -5.32
N GLY A 190 16.52 14.70 -5.76
CA GLY A 190 17.92 15.10 -5.90
C GLY A 190 18.71 15.10 -4.60
N ASP A 191 18.04 14.98 -3.46
CA ASP A 191 18.69 14.84 -2.16
C ASP A 191 19.50 13.56 -2.01
N LEU A 192 19.22 12.52 -2.80
CA LEU A 192 20.05 11.32 -2.86
C LEU A 192 21.52 11.65 -3.15
N LEU A 193 21.81 12.72 -3.91
CA LEU A 193 23.18 13.12 -4.24
C LEU A 193 23.95 13.77 -3.08
N LYS A 194 23.32 13.97 -1.92
CA LYS A 194 23.97 14.60 -0.76
C LYS A 194 24.56 13.59 0.21
N THR A 195 24.16 12.31 0.12
CA THR A 195 24.59 11.24 1.01
C THR A 195 24.78 9.96 0.22
N LYS A 196 25.91 9.28 0.42
CA LYS A 196 26.25 8.04 -0.30
C LYS A 196 25.55 6.82 0.30
N PHE A 197 24.26 6.65 0.01
CA PHE A 197 23.46 5.53 0.51
C PHE A 197 23.62 4.23 -0.31
N GLY A 198 24.45 4.21 -1.35
CA GLY A 198 24.44 3.13 -2.34
C GLY A 198 24.68 1.73 -1.75
N ASP A 199 25.73 1.57 -0.96
CA ASP A 199 26.07 0.28 -0.33
C ASP A 199 25.00 -0.17 0.67
N GLU A 200 24.43 0.79 1.42
CA GLU A 200 23.33 0.52 2.35
C GLU A 200 22.09 0.04 1.62
N ILE A 201 21.66 0.73 0.55
CA ILE A 201 20.49 0.36 -0.26
C ILE A 201 20.67 -1.06 -0.85
N ASP A 202 21.87 -1.39 -1.33
CA ASP A 202 22.15 -2.70 -1.93
C ASP A 202 22.16 -3.84 -0.88
N SER A 203 22.27 -3.52 0.41
CA SER A 203 22.22 -4.50 1.50
C SER A 203 20.81 -5.03 1.82
N TYR A 204 19.75 -4.39 1.34
CA TYR A 204 18.36 -4.81 1.59
C TYR A 204 17.98 -6.05 0.78
N ASP A 205 16.99 -6.81 1.25
CA ASP A 205 16.50 -8.03 0.60
C ASP A 205 15.85 -7.71 -0.75
N ALA A 206 15.06 -6.63 -0.79
CA ALA A 206 14.45 -6.11 -2.00
C ALA A 206 14.56 -4.58 -2.09
N VAL A 207 14.77 -4.09 -3.32
CA VAL A 207 14.86 -2.66 -3.62
C VAL A 207 13.78 -2.27 -4.61
N PHE A 208 12.98 -1.26 -4.25
CA PHE A 208 11.85 -0.73 -5.01
C PHE A 208 12.24 0.64 -5.58
N ARG A 209 12.30 0.73 -6.90
CA ARG A 209 12.61 1.97 -7.63
C ARG A 209 11.37 2.49 -8.34
N GLU A 210 11.42 3.73 -8.81
CA GLU A 210 10.25 4.38 -9.40
C GLU A 210 10.55 5.05 -10.75
N ASN A 211 9.69 4.82 -11.73
CA ASN A 211 9.74 5.46 -13.04
C ASN A 211 11.09 5.22 -13.74
N GLY A 212 11.51 6.10 -14.65
CA GLY A 212 12.80 6.00 -15.36
C GLY A 212 14.02 6.47 -14.56
N ALA A 213 14.11 6.10 -13.29
CA ALA A 213 15.22 6.48 -12.41
C ALA A 213 16.46 5.59 -12.67
N PRO A 214 17.57 6.13 -13.19
CA PRO A 214 18.76 5.35 -13.51
C PRO A 214 19.58 5.06 -12.26
N THR A 215 20.36 3.98 -12.30
CA THR A 215 21.41 3.70 -11.30
C THR A 215 22.81 4.01 -11.84
N GLN A 216 23.02 3.86 -13.15
CA GLN A 216 24.30 4.17 -13.80
C GLN A 216 24.70 5.62 -13.53
N ASN A 217 26.00 5.83 -13.24
CA ASN A 217 26.59 7.10 -12.82
C ASN A 217 26.15 7.64 -11.45
N TYR A 218 25.25 6.94 -10.74
CA TYR A 218 24.75 7.35 -9.43
C TYR A 218 24.89 6.24 -8.37
N THR A 219 25.61 5.16 -8.68
CA THR A 219 25.66 3.93 -7.87
C THR A 219 26.11 4.18 -6.44
N GLU A 220 27.05 5.10 -6.22
CA GLU A 220 27.50 5.47 -4.86
C GLU A 220 26.38 6.09 -3.99
N TYR A 221 25.37 6.70 -4.62
CA TYR A 221 24.26 7.37 -3.94
C TYR A 221 23.02 6.49 -3.85
N VAL A 222 22.72 5.75 -4.92
CA VAL A 222 21.43 5.06 -5.07
C VAL A 222 21.55 3.54 -5.17
N GLY A 223 22.76 3.00 -5.18
CA GLY A 223 23.03 1.56 -5.31
C GLY A 223 22.84 1.04 -6.72
N THR A 224 23.04 -0.26 -6.88
CA THR A 224 22.89 -1.01 -8.13
C THR A 224 21.74 -2.01 -8.10
N LYS A 225 21.33 -2.51 -6.93
CA LYS A 225 20.28 -3.51 -6.78
C LYS A 225 18.93 -2.90 -7.18
N SER A 226 18.16 -3.63 -7.98
CA SER A 226 16.77 -3.31 -8.30
C SER A 226 15.99 -4.62 -8.36
N THR A 227 14.99 -4.76 -7.50
CA THR A 227 14.11 -5.93 -7.47
C THR A 227 12.78 -5.61 -8.14
N PHE A 228 12.23 -4.43 -7.82
CA PHE A 228 10.96 -3.96 -8.34
C PHE A 228 11.09 -2.53 -8.87
N ARG A 229 10.37 -2.24 -9.96
CA ARG A 229 10.21 -0.88 -10.46
C ARG A 229 8.75 -0.52 -10.66
N LEU A 230 8.33 0.54 -10.00
CA LEU A 230 6.97 1.04 -10.12
C LEU A 230 6.88 2.14 -11.17
N LEU A 231 5.97 1.96 -12.12
CA LEU A 231 5.80 2.86 -13.25
C LEU A 231 4.43 3.52 -13.20
N ASN A 232 4.41 4.86 -13.24
CA ASN A 232 3.18 5.57 -13.55
C ASN A 232 2.82 5.46 -15.04
N ARG A 233 1.59 5.84 -15.40
CA ARG A 233 1.11 5.84 -16.79
C ARG A 233 2.06 6.54 -17.78
N GLY A 234 2.68 7.65 -17.39
CA GLY A 234 3.61 8.37 -18.27
C GLY A 234 4.89 7.58 -18.56
N SER A 235 5.48 6.99 -17.53
CA SER A 235 6.70 6.19 -17.64
C SER A 235 6.43 4.85 -18.30
N ALA A 236 5.27 4.25 -18.03
CA ALA A 236 4.82 3.02 -18.66
C ALA A 236 4.64 3.16 -20.17
N LYS A 237 4.35 4.36 -20.69
CA LYS A 237 4.32 4.64 -22.14
C LYS A 237 5.70 4.73 -22.78
N ALA A 238 6.74 4.95 -21.99
CA ALA A 238 8.14 5.00 -22.43
C ALA A 238 8.90 3.79 -21.86
N LEU A 239 8.24 2.64 -21.85
CA LEU A 239 8.75 1.42 -21.22
C LEU A 239 9.97 0.85 -21.95
N ASP A 240 10.04 1.03 -23.28
CA ASP A 240 11.24 0.80 -24.10
C ASP A 240 12.48 1.44 -23.48
N LYS A 241 12.39 2.74 -23.15
CA LYS A 241 13.50 3.48 -22.55
C LYS A 241 13.79 3.05 -21.12
N VAL A 242 12.76 2.66 -20.37
CA VAL A 242 12.98 2.17 -18.99
C VAL A 242 13.73 0.84 -19.01
N VAL A 243 13.43 -0.05 -19.95
CA VAL A 243 14.10 -1.34 -20.10
C VAL A 243 15.51 -1.18 -20.67
N GLU A 244 15.72 -0.25 -21.61
CA GLU A 244 17.05 0.08 -22.15
C GLU A 244 18.01 0.64 -21.08
N LEU A 245 17.51 1.35 -20.06
CA LEU A 245 18.35 1.92 -19.00
C LEU A 245 19.13 0.84 -18.22
N GLU A 246 18.71 -0.43 -18.28
CA GLU A 246 19.38 -1.54 -17.63
C GLU A 246 19.26 -2.85 -18.44
N GLU A 247 19.92 -2.92 -19.61
CA GLU A 247 19.93 -4.09 -20.52
C GLU A 247 20.26 -5.44 -19.84
N THR A 248 20.85 -5.42 -18.64
CA THR A 248 21.26 -6.62 -17.88
C THR A 248 20.42 -6.89 -16.62
N LYS A 249 19.46 -6.04 -16.24
CA LYS A 249 18.74 -6.20 -14.95
C LYS A 249 17.32 -6.74 -15.12
N LYS A 250 17.07 -7.89 -14.51
CA LYS A 250 15.76 -8.57 -14.48
C LYS A 250 14.92 -8.14 -13.27
N GLU A 251 14.62 -6.85 -13.16
CA GLU A 251 13.65 -6.35 -12.18
C GLU A 251 12.21 -6.70 -12.59
N ILE A 252 11.28 -6.75 -11.62
CA ILE A 252 9.85 -6.89 -11.88
C ILE A 252 9.22 -5.50 -12.04
N LEU A 253 8.40 -5.33 -13.08
CA LEU A 253 7.74 -4.08 -13.38
C LEU A 253 6.31 -4.08 -12.82
N ILE A 254 6.01 -3.11 -11.96
CA ILE A 254 4.68 -2.92 -11.38
C ILE A 254 4.09 -1.63 -11.95
N VAL A 255 3.04 -1.76 -12.74
CA VAL A 255 2.48 -0.64 -13.52
C VAL A 255 1.21 -0.11 -12.87
N LYS A 256 1.25 1.17 -12.52
CA LYS A 256 0.09 1.96 -12.11
C LYS A 256 -0.59 2.54 -13.36
N THR A 257 -1.49 1.77 -13.97
CA THR A 257 -2.34 2.20 -15.10
C THR A 257 -3.81 1.87 -14.87
N THR A 258 -4.68 2.59 -15.55
CA THR A 258 -6.12 2.34 -15.60
C THR A 258 -6.57 1.83 -16.97
N ILE A 259 -5.64 1.60 -17.89
CA ILE A 259 -5.92 1.16 -19.26
C ILE A 259 -5.02 -0.04 -19.57
N HIS A 260 -5.62 -1.23 -19.62
CA HIS A 260 -4.89 -2.50 -19.65
C HIS A 260 -4.52 -2.89 -21.09
N ASP A 261 -5.37 -2.56 -22.05
CA ASP A 261 -5.17 -2.95 -23.45
C ASP A 261 -3.96 -2.25 -24.08
N ILE A 262 -3.68 -1.00 -23.72
CA ILE A 262 -2.44 -0.30 -24.09
C ILE A 262 -1.22 -1.08 -23.54
N MET A 263 -1.28 -1.56 -22.30
CA MET A 263 -0.16 -2.31 -21.73
C MET A 263 0.02 -3.67 -22.40
N ASN A 264 -1.08 -4.37 -22.69
CA ASN A 264 -1.04 -5.63 -23.43
C ASN A 264 -0.42 -5.44 -24.81
N GLN A 265 -0.77 -4.37 -25.52
CA GLN A 265 -0.17 -4.03 -26.80
C GLN A 265 1.34 -3.78 -26.66
N MET A 266 1.74 -2.94 -25.70
CA MET A 266 3.15 -2.65 -25.46
C MET A 266 3.99 -3.89 -25.12
N ILE A 267 3.45 -4.80 -24.30
CA ILE A 267 4.13 -6.06 -23.95
C ILE A 267 4.31 -6.98 -25.16
N ARG A 268 3.37 -6.96 -26.12
CA ARG A 268 3.49 -7.75 -27.36
C ARG A 268 4.46 -7.15 -28.36
N GLU A 269 4.49 -5.83 -28.47
CA GLU A 269 5.23 -5.11 -29.52
C GLU A 269 6.68 -4.80 -29.13
N LEU A 270 6.96 -4.63 -27.84
CA LEU A 270 8.30 -4.34 -27.33
C LEU A 270 8.96 -5.62 -26.83
N PRO A 271 10.30 -5.77 -26.96
CA PRO A 271 11.05 -6.93 -26.48
C PRO A 271 11.25 -6.90 -24.95
N ILE A 272 10.16 -6.74 -24.19
CA ILE A 272 10.19 -6.70 -22.72
C ILE A 272 10.34 -8.13 -22.22
N THR A 273 11.48 -8.44 -21.61
CA THR A 273 11.75 -9.76 -21.00
C THR A 273 11.45 -9.79 -19.50
N ASN A 274 11.24 -8.63 -18.90
CA ASN A 274 10.91 -8.47 -17.48
C ASN A 274 9.44 -8.86 -17.22
N PRO A 275 9.14 -9.52 -16.09
CA PRO A 275 7.76 -9.72 -15.65
C PRO A 275 7.05 -8.38 -15.44
N VAL A 276 5.81 -8.26 -15.92
CA VAL A 276 4.97 -7.06 -15.78
C VAL A 276 3.68 -7.41 -15.07
N TYR A 277 3.38 -6.69 -13.99
CA TYR A 277 2.13 -6.79 -13.26
C TYR A 277 1.45 -5.44 -13.11
N LEU A 278 0.12 -5.43 -13.00
CA LEU A 278 -0.63 -4.22 -12.71
C LEU A 278 -0.83 -4.04 -11.20
N MET A 279 -0.82 -2.78 -10.76
CA MET A 279 -1.15 -2.45 -9.38
C MET A 279 -2.65 -2.24 -9.21
N LEU A 280 -3.27 -2.96 -8.28
CA LEU A 280 -4.64 -2.72 -7.81
C LEU A 280 -4.70 -1.39 -7.06
N GLY A 281 -3.74 -1.19 -6.15
CA GLY A 281 -3.66 -0.08 -5.22
C GLY A 281 -4.69 -0.16 -4.10
N THR A 282 -4.50 0.60 -3.03
CA THR A 282 -5.47 0.68 -1.92
C THR A 282 -6.20 2.01 -1.91
N THR A 283 -7.38 2.06 -1.28
CA THR A 283 -8.19 3.27 -1.04
C THR A 283 -7.69 4.06 0.16
N ILE A 284 -6.37 4.13 0.34
CA ILE A 284 -5.77 5.06 1.29
C ILE A 284 -6.11 6.48 0.80
N GLY A 285 -6.62 7.31 1.70
CA GLY A 285 -7.30 8.58 1.42
C GLY A 285 -6.69 9.44 0.30
N SER A 286 -7.55 10.27 -0.33
CA SER A 286 -7.26 11.04 -1.56
C SER A 286 -6.00 11.92 -1.56
N SER A 287 -5.39 12.10 -0.39
CA SER A 287 -4.23 12.89 -0.03
C SER A 287 -2.89 12.46 -0.65
N ALA A 288 -2.75 11.20 -1.12
CA ALA A 288 -1.45 10.71 -1.56
C ALA A 288 -1.51 9.89 -2.86
N LYS A 289 -1.33 10.59 -3.98
CA LYS A 289 -1.49 10.04 -5.35
C LYS A 289 -0.18 9.76 -6.09
N GLY A 290 0.98 10.04 -5.48
CA GLY A 290 2.29 9.91 -6.13
C GLY A 290 2.66 8.46 -6.49
N THR A 291 3.58 8.29 -7.45
CA THR A 291 4.18 6.95 -7.71
C THR A 291 4.87 6.43 -6.46
N GLY A 292 5.54 7.29 -5.69
CA GLY A 292 6.28 6.84 -4.53
C GLY A 292 5.45 6.40 -3.32
N LEU A 293 4.23 6.93 -3.11
CA LEU A 293 3.38 6.28 -2.11
C LEU A 293 2.95 4.89 -2.60
N LYS A 294 2.62 4.74 -3.88
CA LYS A 294 2.31 3.42 -4.45
C LYS A 294 3.51 2.47 -4.38
N ALA A 295 4.72 3.02 -4.52
CA ALA A 295 6.01 2.58 -3.96
C ALA A 295 5.87 1.74 -2.70
N LEU A 296 5.57 2.49 -1.66
CA LEU A 296 5.52 2.03 -0.29
C LEU A 296 4.31 1.16 -0.03
N GLU A 297 3.16 1.40 -0.67
CA GLU A 297 2.00 0.50 -0.56
C GLU A 297 2.35 -0.91 -1.00
N PHE A 298 2.99 -1.06 -2.17
CA PHE A 298 3.40 -2.38 -2.63
C PHE A 298 4.50 -2.97 -1.76
N ALA A 299 5.53 -2.18 -1.41
CA ALA A 299 6.62 -2.65 -0.55
C ALA A 299 6.10 -3.12 0.82
N LEU A 300 5.24 -2.33 1.48
CA LEU A 300 4.65 -2.68 2.78
C LEU A 300 3.73 -3.90 2.70
N SER A 301 3.13 -4.17 1.54
CA SER A 301 2.29 -5.37 1.35
C SER A 301 3.08 -6.68 1.28
N ILE A 302 4.40 -6.63 1.04
CA ILE A 302 5.24 -7.83 0.86
C ILE A 302 6.52 -7.83 1.71
N CYS A 303 6.77 -6.79 2.49
CA CYS A 303 7.98 -6.63 3.30
C CYS A 303 7.65 -6.49 4.80
N ASP A 304 8.50 -7.03 5.67
CA ASP A 304 8.37 -6.80 7.11
C ASP A 304 8.63 -5.34 7.50
N SER A 305 9.63 -4.72 6.88
CA SER A 305 10.02 -3.33 7.11
C SER A 305 10.49 -2.64 5.82
N VAL A 306 10.25 -1.33 5.74
CA VAL A 306 10.61 -0.51 4.58
C VAL A 306 11.35 0.75 5.01
N ASP A 307 12.55 0.93 4.46
CA ASP A 307 13.35 2.14 4.64
C ASP A 307 13.24 3.02 3.38
N MET A 308 13.03 4.31 3.56
CA MET A 308 12.77 5.27 2.50
C MET A 308 14.01 6.11 2.21
N TYR A 309 14.39 6.18 0.93
CA TYR A 309 15.49 7.01 0.42
C TYR A 309 15.00 7.87 -0.73
N GLY A 310 15.48 9.12 -0.83
CA GLY A 310 15.16 9.97 -1.98
C GLY A 310 13.69 10.40 -2.09
N PHE A 311 12.99 10.44 -0.97
CA PHE A 311 11.68 11.09 -0.85
C PHE A 311 11.87 12.55 -0.41
N THR A 312 10.94 13.43 -0.78
CA THR A 312 10.99 14.85 -0.43
C THR A 312 10.44 15.07 0.98
N VAL A 313 11.30 14.95 1.98
CA VAL A 313 10.93 14.87 3.42
C VAL A 313 11.60 15.92 4.30
N ASP A 314 12.70 16.51 3.85
CA ASP A 314 13.42 17.54 4.61
C ASP A 314 12.78 18.93 4.41
N PRO A 315 12.87 19.84 5.39
CA PRO A 315 12.50 21.25 5.17
C PRO A 315 13.50 21.97 4.25
N GLY A 316 13.15 23.18 3.81
CA GLY A 316 14.11 24.10 3.19
C GLY A 316 14.33 23.92 1.68
N TYR A 317 13.53 23.11 0.99
CA TYR A 317 13.61 23.03 -0.48
C TYR A 317 13.40 24.39 -1.13
N LYS A 318 14.37 24.79 -1.97
CA LYS A 318 14.23 25.94 -2.86
C LYS A 318 13.51 25.53 -4.13
N GLU A 319 13.93 24.41 -4.71
CA GLU A 319 13.40 23.84 -5.94
C GLU A 319 13.47 22.32 -5.84
N TRP A 320 12.42 21.64 -6.32
CA TRP A 320 12.42 20.18 -6.40
C TRP A 320 13.08 19.74 -7.71
N LYS A 321 14.05 18.82 -7.61
CA LYS A 321 14.71 18.21 -8.77
C LYS A 321 14.81 16.71 -8.60
N ARG A 322 14.92 15.99 -9.71
CA ARG A 322 15.32 14.59 -9.68
C ARG A 322 16.85 14.50 -9.61
N TYR A 323 17.39 13.42 -9.04
CA TYR A 323 18.85 13.24 -8.99
C TYR A 323 19.51 13.06 -10.37
N PHE A 324 18.70 12.73 -11.38
CA PHE A 324 19.14 12.44 -12.75
C PHE A 324 18.57 13.41 -13.80
N SER A 325 18.02 14.56 -13.39
CA SER A 325 17.51 15.56 -14.33
C SER A 325 17.90 16.96 -13.94
N GLU A 326 17.91 17.86 -14.92
CA GLU A 326 17.96 19.29 -14.65
C GLU A 326 16.79 19.74 -13.75
N VAL A 327 16.98 20.91 -13.14
CA VAL A 327 15.95 21.54 -12.31
C VAL A 327 14.71 21.78 -13.17
N ARG A 328 13.59 21.21 -12.74
CA ARG A 328 12.27 21.58 -13.25
C ARG A 328 11.60 22.40 -12.16
N LYS A 329 10.72 23.35 -12.52
CA LYS A 329 9.82 24.00 -11.55
C LYS A 329 8.92 22.91 -10.93
N GLY A 330 9.40 22.30 -9.85
CA GLY A 330 8.78 21.15 -9.21
C GLY A 330 8.07 21.54 -7.93
N HIS A 331 7.00 20.81 -7.62
CA HIS A 331 6.27 20.91 -6.36
C HIS A 331 7.10 20.31 -5.24
N THR A 332 7.32 21.04 -4.14
CA THR A 332 7.73 20.45 -2.86
C THR A 332 6.46 20.10 -2.09
N PRO A 333 6.00 18.83 -2.08
CA PRO A 333 4.68 18.49 -1.55
C PRO A 333 4.70 18.50 -0.02
N LEU A 334 4.17 19.56 0.58
CA LEU A 334 4.02 19.65 2.03
C LEU A 334 3.09 18.54 2.52
N HIS A 335 1.99 18.28 1.82
CA HIS A 335 1.10 17.19 2.22
C HIS A 335 1.82 15.83 2.21
N GLY A 336 2.64 15.57 1.19
CA GLY A 336 3.44 14.35 1.09
C GLY A 336 4.42 14.20 2.25
N ARG A 337 5.12 15.28 2.62
CA ARG A 337 6.03 15.28 3.77
C ARG A 337 5.30 14.99 5.09
N ALA A 338 4.15 15.61 5.33
CA ALA A 338 3.34 15.33 6.51
C ALA A 338 2.84 13.87 6.53
N TYR A 339 2.42 13.35 5.37
CA TYR A 339 1.97 11.97 5.23
C TYR A 339 3.09 10.95 5.50
N TYR A 340 4.28 11.15 4.95
CA TYR A 340 5.42 10.26 5.23
C TYR A 340 5.83 10.33 6.71
N GLN A 341 5.76 11.51 7.33
CA GLN A 341 6.02 11.62 8.76
C GLN A 341 4.98 10.86 9.60
N MET A 342 3.70 10.86 9.18
CA MET A 342 2.68 10.03 9.80
C MET A 342 3.04 8.54 9.67
N MET A 343 3.39 8.08 8.46
CA MET A 343 3.78 6.68 8.24
C MET A 343 4.97 6.27 9.12
N GLU A 344 6.00 7.11 9.22
CA GLU A 344 7.16 6.86 10.09
C GLU A 344 6.72 6.75 11.56
N CYS A 345 5.88 7.68 12.03
CA CYS A 345 5.42 7.68 13.41
C CYS A 345 4.34 6.64 13.75
N LEU A 346 3.83 5.92 12.75
CA LEU A 346 3.06 4.68 12.93
C LEU A 346 3.96 3.43 12.87
N GLY A 347 5.27 3.59 12.66
CA GLY A 347 6.22 2.49 12.60
C GLY A 347 6.18 1.71 11.28
N LEU A 348 5.56 2.25 10.23
CA LEU A 348 5.44 1.57 8.93
C LEU A 348 6.73 1.68 8.13
N VAL A 349 7.39 2.83 8.20
CA VAL A 349 8.59 3.14 7.41
C VAL A 349 9.66 3.82 8.26
N LYS A 350 10.91 3.71 7.84
CA LYS A 350 11.99 4.55 8.38
C LYS A 350 12.46 5.52 7.31
N ILE A 351 12.48 6.82 7.62
CA ILE A 351 12.88 7.84 6.66
C ILE A 351 14.37 8.14 6.80
N HIS A 352 15.08 7.94 5.69
CA HIS A 352 16.44 8.42 5.48
C HIS A 352 16.43 9.64 4.55
N SER A 353 17.25 10.61 4.90
CA SER A 353 17.41 11.86 4.18
C SER A 353 18.76 12.49 4.50
N PRO A 354 19.21 13.53 3.79
CA PRO A 354 20.42 14.24 4.15
C PRO A 354 20.43 14.76 5.59
N MET A 355 19.30 15.23 6.11
CA MET A 355 19.18 15.64 7.53
C MET A 355 19.01 14.47 8.51
N ARG A 356 18.85 13.24 8.00
CA ARG A 356 18.67 11.99 8.77
C ARG A 356 19.62 10.91 8.25
N GLY A 357 20.86 11.30 7.95
CA GLY A 357 21.81 10.45 7.21
C GLY A 357 22.50 9.38 8.04
N ASP A 358 22.24 9.26 9.36
CA ASP A 358 22.75 8.15 10.17
C ASP A 358 21.88 6.91 9.98
N PRO A 359 22.40 5.85 9.33
CA PRO A 359 21.68 4.59 9.10
C PRO A 359 21.17 3.95 10.39
N ARG A 360 21.91 4.17 11.48
CA ARG A 360 21.66 3.57 12.79
C ARG A 360 20.72 4.40 13.66
N ARG A 361 20.20 5.54 13.16
CA ARG A 361 19.28 6.36 13.96
C ARG A 361 18.08 5.53 14.40
N THR A 362 17.71 5.68 15.65
CA THR A 362 16.44 5.18 16.17
C THR A 362 15.39 6.28 16.04
N VAL A 363 14.22 5.95 15.51
CA VAL A 363 13.08 6.88 15.51
C VAL A 363 12.55 6.97 16.94
N LYS A 364 12.60 8.17 17.51
CA LYS A 364 12.25 8.38 18.93
C LYS A 364 10.73 8.29 19.12
N TRP A 365 10.30 7.72 20.24
CA TRP A 365 8.88 7.67 20.66
C TRP A 365 7.94 6.91 19.72
N LEU A 366 8.47 5.99 18.90
CA LEU A 366 7.61 5.09 18.13
C LEU A 366 6.67 4.31 19.06
N PRO A 367 5.36 4.25 18.76
CA PRO A 367 4.44 3.34 19.44
C PRO A 367 4.94 1.89 19.32
N THR A 368 4.78 1.11 20.39
CA THR A 368 5.16 -0.31 20.35
C THR A 368 4.23 -1.10 19.44
N ARG A 369 4.67 -2.27 18.94
CA ARG A 369 3.80 -3.18 18.18
C ARG A 369 2.52 -3.53 18.93
N ALA A 370 2.60 -3.74 20.24
CA ALA A 370 1.44 -4.00 21.09
C ALA A 370 0.47 -2.81 21.15
N THR A 371 1.01 -1.58 21.20
CA THR A 371 0.19 -0.34 21.15
C THR A 371 -0.51 -0.19 19.81
N ILE A 372 0.20 -0.40 18.69
CA ILE A 372 -0.38 -0.33 17.34
C ILE A 372 -1.49 -1.36 17.18
N GLU A 373 -1.26 -2.60 17.61
CA GLU A 373 -2.22 -3.68 17.49
C GLU A 373 -3.48 -3.44 18.34
N ALA A 374 -3.31 -3.04 19.60
CA ALA A 374 -4.45 -2.70 20.46
C ALA A 374 -5.26 -1.53 19.89
N ALA A 375 -4.59 -0.50 19.36
CA ALA A 375 -5.25 0.64 18.76
C ALA A 375 -5.93 0.29 17.43
N ARG A 376 -5.37 -0.64 16.64
CA ARG A 376 -6.01 -1.16 15.42
C ARG A 376 -7.33 -1.86 15.74
N VAL A 377 -7.32 -2.78 16.71
CA VAL A 377 -8.54 -3.49 17.14
C VAL A 377 -9.60 -2.50 17.65
N ALA A 378 -9.19 -1.50 18.44
CA ALA A 378 -10.08 -0.43 18.88
C ALA A 378 -10.62 0.42 17.72
N SER A 379 -9.78 0.69 16.71
CA SER A 379 -10.15 1.46 15.52
C SER A 379 -11.18 0.72 14.67
N GLU A 380 -11.02 -0.58 14.46
CA GLU A 380 -11.99 -1.41 13.71
C GLU A 380 -13.35 -1.44 14.40
N LYS A 381 -13.38 -1.58 15.74
CA LYS A 381 -14.62 -1.46 16.50
C LYS A 381 -15.28 -0.09 16.29
N LEU A 382 -14.50 0.99 16.35
CA LEU A 382 -15.01 2.34 16.19
C LEU A 382 -15.53 2.62 14.79
N LEU A 383 -14.83 2.17 13.75
CA LEU A 383 -15.23 2.38 12.35
C LEU A 383 -16.51 1.61 12.02
N ASN A 384 -16.64 0.38 12.52
CA ASN A 384 -17.86 -0.43 12.36
C ASN A 384 -19.08 0.13 13.12
N LEU A 385 -18.92 1.09 14.04
CA LEU A 385 -20.04 1.80 14.67
C LEU A 385 -20.53 3.00 13.84
N GLN A 386 -19.76 3.42 12.83
CA GLN A 386 -20.05 4.60 12.01
C GLN A 386 -20.69 4.22 10.66
N ASP A 387 -20.53 2.96 10.25
CA ASP A 387 -21.26 2.32 9.15
C ASP A 387 -22.64 1.81 9.61
#